data_AF-A0AAU2XHN2-F1
#
_entry.id   AF-A0AAU2XHN2-F1
#
_cell.length_a   1.000
_cell.length_b   1.000
_cell.length_c   1.000
_cell.angle_alpha   90.00
_cell.angle_beta   90.00
_cell.angle_gamma   90.00
#
_symmetry.space_group_name_H-M   'P 1'
#
loop_
_entity.id
_entity.type
_entity.pdbx_description
1 polymer ?
#
loop_
_entity_poly.entity_id
_entity_poly.type
_entity_poly.pdbx_seq_one_letter_code
_entity_poly.pdbx_strand_id
1 'polypeptide(L)'
;MNLGQAVEKCVAAHRSCLSAPPSAPTPPPSAQPPPRPATAHGNGRLAARLQAHHALVHGLLEQGMGVRAIARHLGWGRHTVQRYARAEHWYQVSPGRHRRGSSLDVHHTYLSQRITETRGRISLTALHHELAERGWQGSYSTLRDWARHCLHQPRRTPQPPPAPPTARQVTGWLARRPSSLSEDEHRQLKAVLDACPELATAHQLVRDFGDMLTQQTGVLLPAWIDEALTADLPGLTGFARGLTNDLDAVTAGLTLRWSSGGTEGAVNRIKKIKRQLYGRAEFDLLRKMILLA
;
A
#
# COMPACT_ATOMS: atom_id res chain seq x y z
N MET A 1 2.25 -29.65 3.55
CA MET A 1 2.84 -28.29 3.49
C MET A 1 2.44 -27.69 2.15
N ASN A 2 1.94 -26.46 2.09
CA ASN A 2 1.60 -25.83 0.81
C ASN A 2 2.75 -24.96 0.28
N LEU A 3 2.69 -24.57 -1.00
CA LEU A 3 3.74 -23.77 -1.65
C LEU A 3 3.99 -22.44 -0.92
N GLY A 4 2.94 -21.74 -0.47
CA GLY A 4 3.08 -20.48 0.28
C GLY A 4 3.88 -20.63 1.57
N GLN A 5 3.64 -21.69 2.34
CA GLN A 5 4.39 -22.03 3.55
C GLN A 5 5.84 -22.45 3.24
N ALA A 6 6.07 -23.11 2.10
CA ALA A 6 7.41 -23.47 1.64
C ALA A 6 8.23 -22.22 1.30
N VAL A 7 7.64 -21.26 0.59
CA VAL A 7 8.26 -19.96 0.26
C VAL A 7 8.50 -19.15 1.53
N GLU A 8 7.57 -19.13 2.47
CA GLU A 8 7.76 -18.43 3.75
C GLU A 8 8.95 -18.99 4.52
N LYS A 9 9.11 -20.32 4.57
CA LYS A 9 10.28 -20.97 5.19
C LYS A 9 11.58 -20.59 4.47
N CYS A 10 11.58 -20.57 3.14
CA CYS A 10 12.73 -20.17 2.34
C CYS A 10 13.14 -18.72 2.62
N VAL A 11 12.18 -17.79 2.61
CA VAL A 11 12.42 -16.37 2.89
C VAL A 11 12.87 -16.15 4.34
N ALA A 12 12.30 -16.89 5.30
CA ALA A 12 12.71 -16.81 6.70
C ALA A 12 14.16 -17.27 6.91
N ALA A 13 14.60 -18.31 6.19
CA ALA A 13 16.00 -18.77 6.20
C ALA A 13 16.97 -17.71 5.65
N HIS A 14 16.55 -16.96 4.63
CA HIS A 14 17.34 -15.91 3.97
C HIS A 14 17.03 -14.49 4.48
N ARG A 15 16.52 -14.37 5.72
CA ARG A 15 16.17 -13.06 6.33
C ARG A 15 17.34 -12.07 6.42
N SER A 16 18.58 -12.57 6.50
CA SER A 16 19.80 -11.77 6.51
C SER A 16 19.97 -10.99 5.22
N CYS A 17 19.59 -11.57 4.09
CA CYS A 17 19.69 -10.95 2.77
C CYS A 17 18.68 -9.80 2.59
N LEU A 18 17.57 -9.82 3.33
CA LEU A 18 16.56 -8.74 3.33
C LEU A 18 17.04 -7.47 4.06
N SER A 19 18.03 -7.60 4.94
CA SER A 19 18.54 -6.51 5.77
C SER A 19 19.73 -5.79 5.14
N ALA A 20 20.27 -6.31 4.03
CA ALA A 20 21.43 -5.73 3.38
C ALA A 20 21.02 -4.52 2.52
N PRO A 21 21.39 -3.28 2.90
CA PRO A 21 21.48 -2.25 1.88
C PRO A 21 22.59 -2.69 0.91
N PRO A 22 22.40 -2.62 -0.42
CA PRO A 22 23.54 -2.67 -1.31
C PRO A 22 24.47 -1.54 -0.89
N SER A 23 25.71 -1.90 -0.56
CA SER A 23 26.81 -0.96 -0.38
C SER A 23 26.94 -0.13 -1.65
N ALA A 24 26.36 1.07 -1.62
CA ALA A 24 26.45 2.00 -2.72
C ALA A 24 27.93 2.41 -2.89
N PRO A 25 28.49 2.37 -4.11
CA PRO A 25 29.74 3.08 -4.37
C PRO A 25 29.48 4.58 -4.20
N THR A 26 30.41 5.25 -3.52
CA THR A 26 30.43 6.68 -3.21
C THR A 26 30.04 7.54 -4.42
N PRO A 27 29.01 8.41 -4.34
CA PRO A 27 28.75 9.35 -5.42
C PRO A 27 29.78 10.51 -5.38
N PRO A 28 30.32 10.95 -6.53
CA PRO A 28 31.15 12.15 -6.62
C PRO A 28 30.33 13.44 -6.38
N PRO A 29 30.98 14.58 -6.06
CA PRO A 29 30.31 15.79 -5.61
C PRO A 29 29.38 16.39 -6.67
N SER A 30 28.27 16.91 -6.16
CA SER A 30 27.08 17.39 -6.83
C SER A 30 27.31 18.41 -7.97
N ALA A 31 26.84 18.09 -9.17
CA ALA A 31 26.37 19.08 -10.13
C ALA A 31 24.86 19.28 -9.93
N GLN A 32 24.44 20.52 -9.66
CA GLN A 32 23.04 20.89 -9.42
C GLN A 32 22.20 20.73 -10.71
N PRO A 33 21.09 19.99 -10.71
CA PRO A 33 20.07 20.10 -11.74
C PRO A 33 19.17 21.34 -11.49
N PRO A 34 18.58 21.95 -12.54
CA PRO A 34 17.78 23.17 -12.42
C PRO A 34 16.52 22.97 -11.55
N PRO A 35 16.02 24.04 -10.92
CA PRO A 35 14.94 23.98 -9.96
C PRO A 35 13.62 23.54 -10.61
N ARG A 36 13.14 22.34 -10.25
CA ARG A 36 11.74 21.95 -10.46
C ARG A 36 10.86 22.60 -9.38
N PRO A 37 9.66 23.11 -9.73
CA PRO A 37 8.77 23.74 -8.77
C PRO A 37 8.35 22.75 -7.69
N ALA A 38 8.54 23.18 -6.44
CA ALA A 38 8.30 22.39 -5.24
C ALA A 38 6.80 22.15 -5.02
N THR A 39 6.34 20.93 -5.26
CA THR A 39 5.06 20.46 -4.70
C THR A 39 5.30 19.97 -3.26
N ALA A 40 4.68 20.66 -2.31
CA ALA A 40 4.70 20.39 -0.89
C ALA A 40 4.08 19.01 -0.58
N HIS A 41 4.92 18.02 -0.29
CA HIS A 41 4.48 16.67 0.07
C HIS A 41 4.11 16.60 1.55
N GLY A 42 2.81 16.61 1.79
CA GLY A 42 2.14 16.38 3.08
C GLY A 42 0.61 16.46 2.97
N ASN A 43 0.10 17.33 2.09
CA ASN A 43 -1.34 17.48 1.83
C ASN A 43 -1.78 17.05 0.42
N GLY A 44 -0.83 16.73 -0.47
CA GLY A 44 -1.09 16.47 -1.90
C GLY A 44 -1.90 15.22 -2.20
N ARG A 45 -1.67 14.08 -1.52
CA ARG A 45 -2.41 12.83 -1.80
C ARG A 45 -3.87 12.90 -1.37
N LEU A 46 -4.15 13.53 -0.24
CA LEU A 46 -5.53 13.76 0.22
C LEU A 46 -6.23 14.78 -0.69
N ALA A 47 -5.56 15.89 -1.03
CA ALA A 47 -6.09 16.90 -1.95
C ALA A 47 -6.37 16.31 -3.34
N ALA A 48 -5.44 15.54 -3.90
CA ALA A 48 -5.61 14.86 -5.18
C ALA A 48 -6.77 13.86 -5.14
N ARG A 49 -6.94 13.11 -4.04
CA ARG A 49 -8.08 12.19 -3.88
C ARG A 49 -9.41 12.93 -3.77
N LEU A 50 -9.46 14.03 -3.01
CA LEU A 50 -10.66 14.87 -2.88
C LEU A 50 -11.01 15.54 -4.20
N GLN A 51 -10.03 16.02 -4.94
CA GLN A 51 -10.19 16.60 -6.27
C GLN A 51 -10.70 15.57 -7.28
N ALA A 52 -10.11 14.38 -7.31
CA ALA A 52 -10.58 13.30 -8.17
C ALA A 52 -12.02 12.88 -7.84
N HIS A 53 -12.36 12.77 -6.55
CA HIS A 53 -13.72 12.41 -6.12
C HIS A 53 -14.75 13.51 -6.43
N HIS A 54 -14.35 14.78 -6.29
CA HIS A 54 -15.19 15.93 -6.64
C HIS A 54 -15.45 16.00 -8.15
N ALA A 55 -14.40 15.90 -8.97
CA ALA A 55 -14.52 15.89 -10.43
C ALA A 55 -15.41 14.73 -10.93
N LEU A 56 -15.28 13.55 -10.31
CA LEU A 56 -16.07 12.38 -10.67
C LEU A 56 -17.56 12.56 -10.35
N VAL A 57 -17.89 13.12 -9.19
CA VAL A 57 -19.30 13.39 -8.82
C VAL A 57 -19.91 14.49 -9.70
N HIS A 58 -19.18 15.57 -9.99
CA HIS A 58 -19.67 16.65 -10.84
C HIS A 58 -19.83 16.22 -12.31
N GLY A 59 -18.90 15.44 -12.86
CA GLY A 59 -19.05 14.90 -14.21
C GLY A 59 -20.28 14.00 -14.37
N LEU A 60 -20.63 13.22 -13.33
CA LEU A 60 -21.85 12.40 -13.35
C LEU A 60 -23.14 13.23 -13.15
N LEU A 61 -23.07 14.37 -12.44
CA LEU A 61 -24.20 15.30 -12.31
C LEU A 61 -24.44 16.06 -13.62
N GLU A 62 -23.38 16.48 -14.33
CA GLU A 62 -23.46 17.10 -15.66
C GLU A 62 -24.09 16.16 -16.70
N GLN A 63 -23.88 14.84 -16.55
CA GLN A 63 -24.55 13.80 -17.33
C GLN A 63 -26.03 13.56 -16.93
N GLY A 64 -26.59 14.38 -16.04
CA GLY A 64 -27.99 14.32 -15.62
C GLY A 64 -28.32 13.20 -14.62
N MET A 65 -27.33 12.52 -14.04
CA MET A 65 -27.59 11.46 -13.07
C MET A 65 -27.95 12.04 -11.70
N GLY A 66 -29.09 11.62 -11.14
CA GLY A 66 -29.46 12.00 -9.77
C GLY A 66 -28.53 11.43 -8.70
N VAL A 67 -28.36 12.14 -7.58
CA VAL A 67 -27.46 11.76 -6.45
C VAL A 67 -27.61 10.30 -5.99
N ARG A 68 -28.84 9.75 -6.00
CA ARG A 68 -29.11 8.34 -5.64
C ARG A 68 -28.62 7.34 -6.68
N ALA A 69 -28.63 7.71 -7.96
CA ALA A 69 -28.08 6.89 -9.03
C ALA A 69 -26.55 6.89 -8.97
N ILE A 70 -25.94 8.05 -8.74
CA ILE A 70 -24.48 8.18 -8.56
C ILE A 70 -23.99 7.35 -7.38
N ALA A 71 -24.69 7.38 -6.23
CA ALA A 71 -24.35 6.56 -5.06
C ALA A 71 -24.32 5.05 -5.36
N ARG A 72 -25.30 4.55 -6.14
CA ARG A 72 -25.34 3.14 -6.55
C ARG A 72 -24.27 2.81 -7.59
N HIS A 73 -24.03 3.72 -8.53
CA HIS A 73 -23.05 3.54 -9.60
C HIS A 73 -21.61 3.48 -9.06
N LEU A 74 -21.29 4.29 -8.05
CA LEU A 74 -19.94 4.35 -7.44
C LEU A 74 -19.78 3.44 -6.21
N GLY A 75 -20.86 2.82 -5.72
CA GLY A 75 -20.85 2.08 -4.45
C GLY A 75 -20.58 2.96 -3.23
N TRP A 76 -20.86 4.26 -3.31
CA TRP A 76 -20.61 5.23 -2.23
C TRP A 76 -21.87 5.48 -1.40
N GLY A 77 -21.69 5.78 -0.11
CA GLY A 77 -22.79 6.19 0.75
C GLY A 77 -23.47 7.47 0.25
N ARG A 78 -24.80 7.53 0.28
CA ARG A 78 -25.61 8.68 -0.19
C ARG A 78 -25.13 10.02 0.36
N HIS A 79 -24.81 10.08 1.64
CA HIS A 79 -24.35 11.31 2.30
C HIS A 79 -22.97 11.77 1.81
N THR A 80 -22.12 10.84 1.39
CA THR A 80 -20.81 11.15 0.81
C THR A 80 -20.97 11.80 -0.55
N VAL A 81 -21.77 11.21 -1.44
CA VAL A 81 -22.06 11.78 -2.77
C VAL A 81 -22.75 13.15 -2.63
N GLN A 82 -23.74 13.27 -1.74
CA GLN A 82 -24.43 14.52 -1.49
C GLN A 82 -23.48 15.62 -0.95
N ARG A 83 -22.47 15.25 -0.16
CA ARG A 83 -21.46 16.19 0.33
C ARG A 83 -20.55 16.71 -0.80
N TYR A 84 -20.15 15.85 -1.74
CA TYR A 84 -19.38 16.29 -2.91
C TYR A 84 -20.24 17.07 -3.92
N ALA A 85 -21.50 16.68 -4.11
CA ALA A 85 -22.44 17.35 -5.00
C ALA A 85 -22.78 18.79 -4.57
N ARG A 86 -22.82 19.05 -3.26
CA ARG A 86 -23.08 20.38 -2.69
C ARG A 86 -21.86 21.30 -2.67
N ALA A 87 -20.66 20.74 -2.80
CA ALA A 87 -19.44 21.51 -2.81
C ALA A 87 -19.14 21.99 -4.23
N GLU A 88 -19.12 23.30 -4.43
CA GLU A 88 -18.73 23.91 -5.71
C GLU A 88 -17.25 23.61 -6.02
N HIS A 89 -16.41 23.53 -4.99
CA HIS A 89 -14.98 23.27 -5.13
C HIS A 89 -14.50 22.14 -4.21
N TRP A 90 -13.57 21.32 -4.68
CA TRP A 90 -13.08 20.13 -3.98
C TRP A 90 -12.56 20.39 -2.55
N TYR A 91 -12.01 21.57 -2.28
CA TYR A 91 -11.45 21.93 -0.97
C TYR A 91 -12.53 22.19 0.09
N GLN A 92 -13.77 22.46 -0.31
CA GLN A 92 -14.91 22.65 0.61
C GLN A 92 -15.36 21.31 1.24
N VAL A 93 -14.94 20.17 0.67
CA VAL A 93 -15.24 18.82 1.20
C VAL A 93 -14.20 18.36 2.22
N SER A 94 -13.08 19.08 2.34
CA SER A 94 -12.05 18.77 3.32
C SER A 94 -12.57 19.05 4.74
N PRO A 95 -12.57 18.08 5.67
CA PRO A 95 -12.70 18.36 7.09
C PRO A 95 -11.38 18.93 7.60
N GLY A 96 -10.98 20.08 7.05
CA GLY A 96 -9.82 20.83 7.48
C GLY A 96 -10.25 21.69 8.65
N ARG A 97 -9.64 21.46 9.81
CA ARG A 97 -9.57 22.46 10.90
C ARG A 97 -9.21 23.79 10.25
N HIS A 98 -10.20 24.66 10.01
CA HIS A 98 -9.92 26.03 9.65
C HIS A 98 -9.12 26.60 10.84
N ARG A 99 -7.81 26.78 10.67
CA ARG A 99 -7.08 27.66 11.57
C ARG A 99 -7.82 28.99 11.43
N ARG A 100 -8.54 29.39 12.47
CA ARG A 100 -9.10 30.74 12.56
C ARG A 100 -7.94 31.67 12.23
N GLY A 101 -8.09 32.48 11.18
CA GLY A 101 -7.03 33.37 10.72
C GLY A 101 -6.46 34.09 11.93
N SER A 102 -5.18 33.89 12.20
CA SER A 102 -4.56 34.55 13.34
C SER A 102 -4.44 36.01 12.97
N SER A 103 -4.56 36.93 13.93
CA SER A 103 -4.29 38.36 13.70
C SER A 103 -2.88 38.61 13.11
N LEU A 104 -1.98 37.62 13.20
CA LEU A 104 -0.66 37.59 12.55
C LEU A 104 -0.69 37.40 11.02
N ASP A 105 -1.77 36.90 10.44
CA ASP A 105 -1.86 36.62 8.99
C ASP A 105 -1.78 37.91 8.17
N VAL A 106 -2.24 39.05 8.73
CA VAL A 106 -2.13 40.39 8.12
C VAL A 106 -0.66 40.82 7.96
N HIS A 107 0.22 40.37 8.85
CA HIS A 107 1.64 40.74 8.84
C HIS A 107 2.54 39.65 8.22
N HIS A 108 1.97 38.63 7.57
CA HIS A 108 2.72 37.50 7.01
C HIS A 108 3.81 37.92 6.01
N THR A 109 3.54 38.92 5.16
CA THR A 109 4.51 39.43 4.17
C THR A 109 5.71 40.13 4.82
N TYR A 110 5.47 40.88 5.89
CA TYR A 110 6.54 41.53 6.64
C TYR A 110 7.40 40.50 7.39
N LEU A 111 6.74 39.54 8.02
CA LEU A 111 7.38 38.44 8.73
C LEU A 111 8.27 37.60 7.80
N SER A 112 7.82 37.28 6.58
CA SER A 112 8.62 36.52 5.61
C SER A 112 9.83 37.30 5.08
N GLN A 113 9.68 38.61 4.84
CA GLN A 113 10.80 39.50 4.47
C GLN A 113 11.85 39.57 5.58
N ARG A 114 11.46 39.83 6.84
CA ARG A 114 12.39 39.89 7.97
C ARG A 114 13.14 38.58 8.20
N ILE A 115 12.46 37.44 8.03
CA ILE A 115 13.08 36.11 8.10
C ILE A 115 14.16 35.94 7.03
N THR A 116 13.88 36.40 5.81
CA THR A 116 14.80 36.31 4.67
C THR A 116 16.02 37.20 4.87
N GLU A 117 15.82 38.45 5.32
CA GLU A 117 16.87 39.42 5.61
C GLU A 117 17.80 38.95 6.73
N THR A 118 17.23 38.39 7.80
CA THR A 118 17.98 38.07 9.03
C THR A 118 18.55 36.63 9.02
N ARG A 119 18.37 35.88 7.91
CA ARG A 119 18.79 34.46 7.76
C ARG A 119 18.41 33.60 8.99
N GLY A 120 17.23 33.83 9.55
CA GLY A 120 16.70 33.08 10.69
C GLY A 120 17.31 33.40 12.07
N ARG A 121 18.23 34.35 12.21
CA ARG A 121 18.74 34.81 13.52
C ARG A 121 17.90 35.97 14.08
N ILE A 122 16.63 35.72 14.33
CA ILE A 122 15.71 36.76 14.83
C ILE A 122 15.47 36.57 16.32
N SER A 123 15.63 37.65 17.08
CA SER A 123 15.13 37.70 18.46
C SER A 123 13.61 37.93 18.43
N LEU A 124 12.86 36.99 19.00
CA LEU A 124 11.38 37.05 19.01
C LEU A 124 10.84 38.25 19.80
N THR A 125 11.62 38.80 20.72
CA THR A 125 11.26 40.01 21.47
C THR A 125 11.38 41.27 20.63
N ALA A 126 12.42 41.37 19.80
CA ALA A 126 12.57 42.47 18.84
C ALA A 126 11.46 42.44 17.79
N LEU A 127 11.14 41.24 17.28
CA LEU A 127 10.05 41.04 16.33
C LEU A 127 8.67 41.40 16.90
N HIS A 128 8.46 41.18 18.21
CA HIS A 128 7.22 41.56 18.89
C HIS A 128 7.06 43.09 18.96
N HIS A 129 8.14 43.81 19.28
CA HIS A 129 8.15 45.27 19.31
C HIS A 129 7.91 45.88 17.92
N GLU A 130 8.58 45.35 16.89
CA GLU A 130 8.42 45.79 15.49
C GLU A 130 7.01 45.56 14.93
N LEU A 131 6.31 44.53 15.44
CA LEU A 131 4.92 44.28 15.11
C LEU A 131 3.99 45.21 15.90
N ALA A 132 4.29 45.51 17.17
CA ALA A 132 3.53 46.43 17.99
C ALA A 132 3.54 47.87 17.42
N GLU A 133 4.69 48.33 16.93
CA GLU A 133 4.83 49.62 16.21
C GLU A 133 4.00 49.68 14.93
N ARG A 134 3.78 48.53 14.28
CA ARG A 134 2.93 48.37 13.09
C ARG A 134 1.45 48.17 13.42
N GLY A 135 1.06 48.36 14.68
CA GLY A 135 -0.34 48.27 15.12
C GLY A 135 -0.82 46.87 15.48
N TRP A 136 0.07 45.88 15.58
CA TRP A 136 -0.31 44.54 16.02
C TRP A 136 -0.38 44.46 17.55
N GLN A 137 -1.58 44.27 18.10
CA GLN A 137 -1.80 44.14 19.55
C GLN A 137 -1.85 42.68 20.03
N GLY A 138 -1.28 41.74 19.29
CA GLY A 138 -1.32 40.34 19.68
C GLY A 138 -0.32 39.98 20.77
N SER A 139 -0.64 38.92 21.51
CA SER A 139 0.21 38.41 22.60
C SER A 139 1.54 37.84 22.07
N TYR A 140 2.60 38.04 22.85
CA TYR A 140 3.91 37.41 22.64
C TYR A 140 3.82 35.89 22.50
N SER A 141 2.88 35.24 23.19
CA SER A 141 2.67 33.79 23.09
C SER A 141 2.24 33.36 21.68
N THR A 142 1.39 34.14 21.01
CA THR A 142 0.94 33.88 19.64
C THR A 142 2.08 34.00 18.64
N LEU A 143 2.95 35.01 18.79
CA LEU A 143 4.14 35.17 17.96
C LEU A 143 5.15 34.04 18.20
N ARG A 144 5.33 33.63 19.45
CA ARG A 144 6.21 32.51 19.82
C ARG A 144 5.70 31.18 19.25
N ASP A 145 4.39 30.95 19.24
CA ASP A 145 3.79 29.73 18.68
C ASP A 145 3.88 29.72 17.15
N TRP A 146 3.64 30.87 16.52
CA TRP A 146 3.87 31.07 15.10
C TRP A 146 5.34 30.84 14.73
N ALA A 147 6.27 31.41 15.48
CA ALA A 147 7.71 31.24 15.28
C ALA A 147 8.15 29.80 15.47
N ARG A 148 7.64 29.08 16.47
CA ARG A 148 7.87 27.64 16.62
C ARG A 148 7.38 26.86 15.40
N HIS A 149 6.29 27.28 14.77
CA HIS A 149 5.76 26.59 13.60
C HIS A 149 6.49 26.95 12.30
N CYS A 150 6.96 28.20 12.16
CA CYS A 150 7.54 28.73 10.93
C CYS A 150 9.08 28.69 10.90
N LEU A 151 9.73 29.03 12.01
CA LEU A 151 11.20 29.02 12.15
C LEU A 151 11.73 27.65 12.56
N HIS A 152 10.99 26.89 13.36
CA HIS A 152 11.21 25.46 13.52
C HIS A 152 10.28 24.69 12.57
N GLN A 153 10.45 24.90 11.26
CA GLN A 153 10.34 23.72 10.43
C GLN A 153 11.36 22.74 11.01
N PRO A 154 10.97 21.54 11.49
CA PRO A 154 11.97 20.51 11.65
C PRO A 154 12.65 20.47 10.29
N ARG A 155 13.97 20.75 10.23
CA ARG A 155 14.81 20.34 9.09
C ARG A 155 14.22 19.02 8.68
N ARG A 156 13.68 18.88 7.45
CA ARG A 156 13.08 17.63 6.98
C ARG A 156 14.10 16.57 7.38
N THR A 157 13.86 15.87 8.47
CA THR A 157 14.75 14.82 8.91
C THR A 157 14.74 13.92 7.70
N PRO A 158 15.90 13.61 7.09
CA PRO A 158 15.93 12.69 5.97
C PRO A 158 15.00 11.56 6.34
N GLN A 159 13.90 11.43 5.59
CA GLN A 159 12.88 10.47 5.94
C GLN A 159 13.64 9.16 6.11
N PRO A 160 13.57 8.50 7.29
CA PRO A 160 14.37 7.32 7.52
C PRO A 160 14.16 6.41 6.30
N PRO A 161 15.23 5.83 5.74
CA PRO A 161 15.10 5.01 4.55
C PRO A 161 13.95 4.02 4.78
N PRO A 162 13.12 3.78 3.76
CA PRO A 162 11.97 2.88 3.91
C PRO A 162 12.46 1.60 4.58
N ALA A 163 11.77 1.22 5.66
CA ALA A 163 12.16 0.03 6.43
C ALA A 163 12.34 -1.15 5.46
N PRO A 164 13.37 -1.98 5.65
CA PRO A 164 13.59 -3.13 4.80
C PRO A 164 12.32 -3.99 4.73
N PRO A 165 12.02 -4.60 3.57
CA PRO A 165 10.82 -5.37 3.41
C PRO A 165 10.80 -6.56 4.38
N THR A 166 9.66 -6.77 5.02
CA THR A 166 9.48 -7.90 5.93
C THR A 166 9.44 -9.21 5.14
N ALA A 167 9.86 -10.31 5.79
CA ALA A 167 9.78 -11.65 5.18
C ALA A 167 8.39 -11.95 4.59
N ARG A 168 7.32 -11.57 5.32
CA ARG A 168 5.94 -11.75 4.86
C ARG A 168 5.59 -10.94 3.60
N GLN A 169 6.13 -9.73 3.46
CA GLN A 169 5.96 -8.92 2.25
C GLN A 169 6.65 -9.58 1.07
N VAL A 170 7.90 -10.03 1.25
CA VAL A 170 8.67 -10.71 0.19
C VAL A 170 8.01 -12.01 -0.22
N THR A 171 7.58 -12.86 0.73
CA THR A 171 6.78 -14.06 0.43
C THR A 171 5.52 -13.73 -0.36
N GLY A 172 4.83 -12.65 0.01
CA GLY A 172 3.65 -12.17 -0.70
C GLY A 172 3.94 -11.73 -2.13
N TRP A 173 5.07 -11.05 -2.37
CA TRP A 173 5.51 -10.65 -3.70
C TRP A 173 5.91 -11.83 -4.57
N LEU A 174 6.67 -12.78 -4.00
CA LEU A 174 7.11 -14.00 -4.69
C LEU A 174 5.92 -14.86 -5.17
N ALA A 175 4.87 -14.97 -4.37
CA ALA A 175 3.71 -15.81 -4.65
C ALA A 175 2.61 -15.12 -5.49
N ARG A 176 2.71 -13.80 -5.74
CA ARG A 176 1.73 -13.06 -6.53
C ARG A 176 2.09 -13.04 -8.01
N ARG A 177 1.09 -12.76 -8.86
CA ARG A 177 1.33 -12.50 -10.28
C ARG A 177 2.09 -11.17 -10.44
N PRO A 178 3.13 -11.10 -11.28
CA PRO A 178 3.90 -9.88 -11.50
C PRO A 178 3.02 -8.67 -11.84
N SER A 179 2.01 -8.85 -12.70
CA SER A 179 1.06 -7.78 -13.09
C SER A 179 0.23 -7.18 -11.96
N SER A 180 0.22 -7.79 -10.77
CA SER A 180 -0.52 -7.30 -9.60
C SER A 180 0.33 -6.46 -8.64
N LEU A 181 1.64 -6.38 -8.87
CA LEU A 181 2.57 -5.62 -8.04
C LEU A 181 2.65 -4.17 -8.52
N SER A 182 2.78 -3.23 -7.60
CA SER A 182 3.05 -1.82 -7.93
C SER A 182 4.49 -1.63 -8.42
N GLU A 183 4.76 -0.50 -9.11
CA GLU A 183 6.11 -0.11 -9.56
C GLU A 183 7.15 -0.12 -8.42
N ASP A 184 6.77 0.37 -7.24
CA ASP A 184 7.66 0.40 -6.08
C ASP A 184 7.92 -1.01 -5.51
N GLU A 185 6.92 -1.89 -5.53
CA GLU A 185 7.08 -3.30 -5.12
C GLU A 185 7.94 -4.07 -6.11
N HIS A 186 7.80 -3.84 -7.41
CA HIS A 186 8.69 -4.42 -8.43
C HIS A 186 10.15 -4.02 -8.20
N ARG A 187 10.38 -2.74 -7.90
CA ARG A 187 11.73 -2.23 -7.62
C ARG A 187 12.33 -2.87 -6.37
N GLN A 188 11.53 -3.00 -5.30
CA GLN A 188 11.97 -3.62 -4.05
C GLN A 188 12.20 -5.13 -4.20
N LEU A 189 11.29 -5.83 -4.89
CA LEU A 189 11.46 -7.25 -5.19
C LEU A 189 12.74 -7.47 -6.00
N LYS A 190 12.95 -6.71 -7.07
CA LYS A 190 14.17 -6.80 -7.88
C LYS A 190 15.44 -6.63 -7.04
N ALA A 191 15.49 -5.61 -6.18
CA ALA A 191 16.63 -5.39 -5.30
C ALA A 191 16.89 -6.58 -4.34
N VAL A 192 15.84 -7.25 -3.87
CA VAL A 192 15.96 -8.46 -3.03
C VAL A 192 16.47 -9.66 -3.84
N LEU A 193 15.99 -9.85 -5.07
CA LEU A 193 16.43 -10.94 -5.95
C LEU A 193 17.89 -10.75 -6.39
N ASP A 194 18.29 -9.51 -6.69
CA ASP A 194 19.67 -9.17 -7.05
C ASP A 194 20.64 -9.38 -5.87
N ALA A 195 20.15 -9.25 -4.62
CA ALA A 195 20.95 -9.43 -3.41
C ALA A 195 21.07 -10.90 -2.95
N CYS A 196 20.19 -11.79 -3.41
CA CYS A 196 20.14 -13.20 -2.95
C CYS A 196 19.76 -14.14 -4.10
N PRO A 197 20.73 -14.84 -4.70
CA PRO A 197 20.46 -15.74 -5.82
C PRO A 197 19.52 -16.89 -5.42
N GLU A 198 19.54 -17.34 -4.17
CA GLU A 198 18.65 -18.38 -3.65
C GLU A 198 17.19 -17.93 -3.69
N LEU A 199 16.90 -16.66 -3.38
CA LEU A 199 15.56 -16.08 -3.51
C LEU A 199 15.16 -15.85 -4.96
N ALA A 200 16.12 -15.58 -5.86
CA ALA A 200 15.86 -15.53 -7.31
C ALA A 200 15.45 -16.91 -7.84
N THR A 201 16.16 -17.98 -7.46
CA THR A 201 15.78 -19.35 -7.80
C THR A 201 14.42 -19.73 -7.20
N ALA A 202 14.17 -19.38 -5.93
CA ALA A 202 12.87 -19.58 -5.31
C ALA A 202 11.75 -18.86 -6.07
N HIS A 203 11.99 -17.62 -6.51
CA HIS A 203 11.03 -16.86 -7.30
C HIS A 203 10.70 -17.56 -8.61
N GLN A 204 11.72 -18.03 -9.33
CA GLN A 204 11.56 -18.72 -10.61
C GLN A 204 10.75 -20.00 -10.44
N LEU A 205 11.10 -20.86 -9.48
CA LEU A 205 10.36 -22.09 -9.19
C LEU A 205 8.88 -21.83 -8.86
N VAL A 206 8.59 -20.78 -8.08
CA VAL A 206 7.20 -20.40 -7.75
C VAL A 206 6.45 -19.90 -8.98
N ARG A 207 7.13 -19.13 -9.85
CA ARG A 207 6.58 -18.64 -11.11
C ARG A 207 6.25 -19.79 -12.06
N ASP A 208 7.18 -20.71 -12.26
CA ASP A 208 7.00 -21.87 -13.14
C ASP A 208 5.87 -22.77 -12.64
N PHE A 209 5.78 -22.99 -11.32
CA PHE A 209 4.66 -23.73 -10.74
C PHE A 209 3.31 -23.02 -10.91
N GLY A 210 3.29 -21.69 -10.74
CA GLY A 210 2.10 -20.88 -10.99
C GLY A 210 1.67 -20.88 -12.46
N ASP A 211 2.63 -20.92 -13.38
CA ASP A 211 2.38 -21.00 -14.81
C ASP A 211 1.87 -22.40 -15.19
N MET A 212 2.41 -23.48 -14.61
CA MET A 212 1.84 -24.83 -14.73
C MET A 212 0.38 -24.91 -14.26
N LEU A 213 0.06 -24.29 -13.12
CA LEU A 213 -1.31 -24.23 -12.59
C LEU A 213 -2.27 -23.49 -13.52
N THR A 214 -1.81 -22.45 -14.22
CA THR A 214 -2.67 -21.60 -15.05
C THR A 214 -2.78 -22.07 -16.49
N GLN A 215 -1.70 -22.66 -17.03
CA GLN A 215 -1.63 -23.18 -18.39
C GLN A 215 -1.99 -24.67 -18.49
N GLN A 216 -2.18 -25.34 -17.35
CA GLN A 216 -2.50 -26.76 -17.25
C GLN A 216 -1.45 -27.67 -17.90
N THR A 217 -0.17 -27.36 -17.66
CA THR A 217 0.98 -28.09 -18.21
C THR A 217 1.57 -29.08 -17.21
N GLY A 218 0.73 -29.92 -16.60
CA GLY A 218 1.16 -30.91 -15.60
C GLY A 218 2.23 -31.89 -16.07
N VAL A 219 2.41 -32.06 -17.39
CA VAL A 219 3.52 -32.84 -17.98
C VAL A 219 4.92 -32.33 -17.58
N LEU A 220 5.04 -31.04 -17.23
CA LEU A 220 6.30 -30.42 -16.81
C LEU A 220 6.60 -30.64 -15.31
N LEU A 221 5.65 -31.19 -14.55
CA LEU A 221 5.77 -31.36 -13.11
C LEU A 221 6.99 -32.20 -12.68
N PRO A 222 7.33 -33.33 -13.33
CA PRO A 222 8.50 -34.12 -12.93
C PRO A 222 9.82 -33.33 -13.06
N ALA A 223 9.99 -32.63 -14.18
CA ALA A 223 11.17 -31.78 -14.40
C ALA A 223 11.26 -30.66 -13.37
N TRP A 224 10.13 -30.01 -13.06
CA TRP A 224 10.07 -28.98 -12.03
C TRP A 224 10.42 -29.55 -10.63
N ILE A 225 9.99 -30.77 -10.31
CA ILE A 225 10.33 -31.43 -9.04
C ILE A 225 11.85 -31.65 -8.98
N ASP A 226 12.48 -32.16 -10.05
CA ASP A 226 13.92 -32.39 -10.09
C ASP A 226 14.72 -31.08 -9.92
N GLU A 227 14.28 -30.00 -10.56
CA GLU A 227 14.87 -28.66 -10.38
C GLU A 227 14.72 -28.16 -8.95
N ALA A 228 13.54 -28.30 -8.34
CA ALA A 228 13.29 -27.89 -6.96
C ALA A 228 14.07 -28.72 -5.93
N LEU A 229 14.32 -30.00 -6.22
CA LEU A 229 15.18 -30.86 -5.40
C LEU A 229 16.65 -30.48 -5.55
N THR A 230 17.11 -30.20 -6.76
CA THR A 230 18.50 -29.81 -7.08
C THR A 230 18.85 -28.45 -6.49
N ALA A 231 17.89 -27.51 -6.46
CA ALA A 231 18.08 -26.19 -5.85
C ALA A 231 18.29 -26.25 -4.33
N ASP A 232 17.90 -27.36 -3.67
CA ASP A 232 18.04 -27.62 -2.23
C ASP A 232 17.58 -26.45 -1.32
N LEU A 233 16.52 -25.76 -1.73
CA LEU A 233 16.03 -24.58 -1.03
C LEU A 233 15.17 -24.95 0.20
N PRO A 234 15.40 -24.31 1.37
CA PRO A 234 14.65 -24.59 2.59
C PRO A 234 13.13 -24.47 2.38
N GLY A 235 12.41 -25.54 2.71
CA GLY A 235 10.95 -25.61 2.52
C GLY A 235 10.53 -26.05 1.11
N LEU A 236 11.13 -25.53 0.04
CA LEU A 236 10.76 -25.92 -1.33
C LEU A 236 11.11 -27.37 -1.65
N THR A 237 12.29 -27.85 -1.24
CA THR A 237 12.68 -29.27 -1.40
C THR A 237 11.70 -30.21 -0.69
N GLY A 238 11.27 -29.85 0.52
CA GLY A 238 10.28 -30.64 1.28
C GLY A 238 8.90 -30.61 0.64
N PHE A 239 8.53 -29.51 0.00
CA PHE A 239 7.30 -29.41 -0.79
C PHE A 239 7.38 -30.31 -2.03
N ALA A 240 8.47 -30.24 -2.79
CA ALA A 240 8.70 -31.05 -3.99
C ALA A 240 8.66 -32.56 -3.68
N ARG A 241 9.35 -33.02 -2.63
CA ARG A 241 9.25 -34.42 -2.16
C ARG A 241 7.83 -34.83 -1.81
N GLY A 242 7.05 -33.91 -1.23
CA GLY A 242 5.65 -34.16 -0.91
C GLY A 242 4.79 -34.37 -2.15
N LEU A 243 5.08 -33.68 -3.25
CA LEU A 243 4.36 -33.86 -4.52
C LEU A 243 4.62 -35.23 -5.15
N THR A 244 5.81 -35.80 -4.95
CA THR A 244 6.16 -37.12 -5.46
C THR A 244 5.26 -38.24 -4.89
N ASN A 245 4.80 -38.09 -3.64
CA ASN A 245 3.92 -39.08 -3.01
C ASN A 245 2.55 -39.20 -3.69
N ASP A 246 2.06 -38.09 -4.27
CA ASP A 246 0.75 -37.98 -4.91
C ASP A 246 0.90 -37.56 -6.39
N LEU A 247 1.99 -37.98 -7.05
CA LEU A 247 2.41 -37.47 -8.35
C LEU A 247 1.30 -37.54 -9.40
N ASP A 248 0.62 -38.68 -9.52
CA ASP A 248 -0.45 -38.87 -10.50
C ASP A 248 -1.63 -37.92 -10.23
N ALA A 249 -2.01 -37.77 -8.97
CA ALA A 249 -3.11 -36.90 -8.56
C ALA A 249 -2.79 -35.42 -8.80
N VAL A 250 -1.56 -34.99 -8.46
CA VAL A 250 -1.10 -33.62 -8.70
C VAL A 250 -0.97 -33.36 -10.20
N THR A 251 -0.41 -34.30 -10.97
CA THR A 251 -0.31 -34.19 -12.43
C THR A 251 -1.69 -34.05 -13.07
N ALA A 252 -2.66 -34.86 -12.65
CA ALA A 252 -4.04 -34.75 -13.10
C ALA A 252 -4.66 -33.39 -12.72
N GLY A 253 -4.43 -32.91 -11.49
CA GLY A 253 -4.87 -31.59 -11.05
C GLY A 253 -4.25 -30.42 -11.81
N LEU A 254 -3.04 -30.60 -12.34
CA LEU A 254 -2.32 -29.65 -13.19
C LEU A 254 -2.58 -29.84 -14.69
N THR A 255 -3.37 -30.82 -15.12
CA THR A 255 -3.59 -31.12 -16.54
C THR A 255 -5.06 -31.05 -16.93
N LEU A 256 -5.95 -31.52 -16.05
CA LEU A 256 -7.37 -31.59 -16.34
C LEU A 256 -8.05 -30.23 -16.12
N ARG A 257 -9.06 -29.95 -16.94
CA ARG A 257 -9.94 -28.77 -16.77
C ARG A 257 -10.93 -28.91 -15.62
N TRP A 258 -11.10 -30.12 -15.11
CA TRP A 258 -12.05 -30.45 -14.07
C TRP A 258 -11.40 -30.35 -12.70
N SER A 259 -12.04 -29.65 -11.77
CA SER A 259 -11.60 -29.59 -10.38
C SER A 259 -12.76 -29.87 -9.43
N SER A 260 -12.47 -30.55 -8.32
CA SER A 260 -13.41 -30.74 -7.21
C SER A 260 -13.58 -29.47 -6.37
N GLY A 261 -12.83 -28.40 -6.64
CA GLY A 261 -12.76 -27.21 -5.77
C GLY A 261 -14.10 -26.52 -5.52
N GLY A 262 -14.98 -26.45 -6.53
CA GLY A 262 -16.34 -25.92 -6.35
C GLY A 262 -17.18 -26.78 -5.41
N THR A 263 -17.13 -28.10 -5.60
CA THR A 263 -17.82 -29.08 -4.76
C THR A 263 -17.27 -29.09 -3.34
N GLU A 264 -15.95 -29.08 -3.17
CA GLU A 264 -15.28 -29.01 -1.87
C GLU A 264 -15.59 -27.70 -1.15
N GLY A 265 -15.63 -26.58 -1.87
CA GLY A 265 -16.06 -25.29 -1.34
C GLY A 265 -17.49 -25.33 -0.80
N ALA A 266 -18.41 -25.91 -1.56
CA ALA A 266 -19.79 -26.11 -1.14
C ALA A 266 -19.89 -27.04 0.09
N VAL A 267 -19.17 -28.17 0.08
CA VAL A 267 -19.10 -29.11 1.20
C VAL A 267 -18.52 -28.43 2.44
N ASN A 268 -17.49 -27.60 2.30
CA ASN A 268 -16.90 -26.86 3.41
C ASN A 268 -17.85 -25.80 3.97
N ARG A 269 -18.60 -25.08 3.11
CA ARG A 269 -19.66 -24.16 3.53
C ARG A 269 -20.73 -24.91 4.35
N ILE A 270 -21.19 -26.06 3.84
CA ILE A 270 -22.16 -26.92 4.53
C ILE A 270 -21.61 -27.39 5.89
N LYS A 271 -20.37 -27.90 5.93
CA LYS A 271 -19.70 -28.31 7.17
C LYS A 271 -19.59 -27.17 8.17
N LYS A 272 -19.29 -25.94 7.71
CA LYS A 272 -19.24 -24.75 8.56
C LYS A 272 -20.60 -24.44 9.18
N ILE A 273 -21.67 -24.45 8.38
CA ILE A 273 -23.05 -24.23 8.85
C ILE A 273 -23.44 -25.32 9.85
N LYS A 274 -23.17 -26.59 9.55
CA LYS A 274 -23.40 -27.71 10.50
C LYS A 274 -22.68 -27.49 11.82
N ARG A 275 -21.41 -27.06 11.79
CA ARG A 275 -20.62 -26.76 13.01
C ARG A 275 -21.19 -25.58 13.80
N GLN A 276 -21.64 -24.52 13.13
CA GLN A 276 -22.31 -23.38 13.80
C GLN A 276 -23.60 -23.80 14.50
N LEU A 277 -24.29 -24.79 13.96
CA LEU A 277 -25.52 -25.36 14.53
C LEU A 277 -25.25 -26.56 15.46
N TYR A 278 -24.01 -26.75 15.90
CA TYR A 278 -23.59 -27.86 16.80
C TYR A 278 -24.00 -29.25 16.29
N GLY A 279 -24.03 -29.44 14.96
CA GLY A 279 -24.45 -30.68 14.32
C GLY A 279 -25.97 -30.91 14.27
N ARG A 280 -26.79 -30.02 14.86
CA ARG A 280 -28.25 -30.16 14.96
C ARG A 280 -29.01 -29.61 13.75
N ALA A 281 -28.39 -29.68 12.58
CA ALA A 281 -28.97 -29.16 11.36
C ALA A 281 -29.43 -30.31 10.48
N GLU A 282 -30.71 -30.66 10.61
CA GLU A 282 -31.40 -31.53 9.65
C GLU A 282 -31.48 -30.87 8.27
N PHE A 283 -31.75 -31.66 7.23
CA PHE A 283 -31.70 -31.21 5.84
C PHE A 283 -32.50 -29.91 5.60
N ASP A 284 -33.70 -29.80 6.15
CA ASP A 284 -34.56 -28.63 5.96
C ASP A 284 -33.98 -27.34 6.56
N LEU A 285 -33.36 -27.43 7.75
CA LEU A 285 -32.73 -26.29 8.40
C LEU A 285 -31.46 -25.87 7.65
N LEU A 286 -30.67 -26.85 7.19
CA LEU A 286 -29.51 -26.61 6.33
C LEU A 286 -29.89 -25.92 5.02
N ARG A 287 -30.92 -26.43 4.35
CA ARG A 287 -31.42 -25.86 3.10
C ARG A 287 -31.86 -24.42 3.30
N LYS A 288 -32.63 -24.12 4.36
CA LYS A 288 -33.05 -22.75 4.70
C LYS A 288 -31.85 -21.83 4.95
N MET A 289 -30.88 -22.27 5.76
CA MET A 289 -29.67 -21.50 6.06
C MET A 289 -28.80 -21.20 4.83
N ILE A 290 -28.70 -22.15 3.89
CA ILE A 290 -27.89 -21.98 2.68
C ILE A 290 -28.56 -21.03 1.67
N LEU A 291 -29.89 -21.12 1.52
CA LEU A 291 -30.65 -20.29 0.58
C LEU A 291 -30.86 -18.85 1.06
N LEU A 292 -30.78 -18.61 2.37
CA LEU A 292 -30.97 -17.28 2.97
C LEU A 292 -29.66 -16.50 3.20
N ALA A 293 -28.49 -17.09 2.93
CA ALA A 293 -27.16 -16.53 3.18
C ALA A 293 -26.42 -16.21 1.89
#